data_AF-A0A679IC60-F1
#
_entry.id   AF-A0A679IC60-F1
#
_cell.length_a   1.000
_cell.length_b   1.000
_cell.length_c   1.000
_cell.angle_alpha   90.00
_cell.angle_beta   90.00
_cell.angle_gamma   90.00
#
_symmetry.space_group_name_H-M   'P 1'
#
loop_
_entity.id
_entity.type
_entity.pdbx_description
1 polymer ?
#
loop_
_entity_poly.entity_id
_entity_poly.type
_entity_poly.pdbx_seq_one_letter_code
_entity_poly.pdbx_strand_id
1 'polypeptide(L)'
;MWRPVIAEKTIKSGILVSSLRLMNNSQWRLDKNVQELSKLGRQISNIMAMHMVSDELIIGVPQRRQQVLLFEVPRYDEEEGFHILNQISESTEGYFIRTEKIA
;
A
#
# COMPACT_ATOMS: atom_id res chain seq x y z
N MET A 1 13.43 -2.99 1.70
CA MET A 1 13.82 -4.24 1.02
C MET A 1 13.07 -4.34 -0.31
N TRP A 2 13.65 -4.97 -1.33
CA TRP A 2 12.93 -5.28 -2.57
C TRP A 2 12.08 -6.53 -2.36
N ARG A 3 10.82 -6.49 -2.80
CA ARG A 3 9.88 -7.60 -2.66
C ARG A 3 9.35 -8.00 -4.04
N PRO A 4 9.31 -9.30 -4.37
CA PRO A 4 8.70 -9.75 -5.60
C PRO A 4 7.18 -9.51 -5.55
N VAL A 5 6.58 -9.16 -6.67
CA VAL A 5 5.12 -9.10 -6.82
C VAL A 5 4.59 -10.50 -7.07
N ILE A 6 3.72 -10.96 -6.17
CA ILE A 6 3.04 -12.27 -6.26
C ILE A 6 1.87 -12.14 -7.23
N ALA A 7 1.05 -11.11 -7.06
CA ALA A 7 -0.12 -10.85 -7.88
C ALA A 7 -0.44 -9.36 -7.92
N GLU A 8 -1.21 -8.96 -8.94
CA GLU A 8 -1.72 -7.60 -9.05
C GLU A 8 -3.21 -7.58 -9.40
N LYS A 9 -3.90 -6.53 -8.95
CA LYS A 9 -5.32 -6.33 -9.24
C LYS A 9 -5.65 -4.86 -9.30
N THR A 10 -6.33 -4.46 -10.37
CA THR A 10 -6.94 -3.13 -10.44
C THR A 10 -8.37 -3.17 -9.91
N ILE A 11 -8.68 -2.29 -8.97
CA ILE A 11 -10.02 -2.12 -8.42
C ILE A 11 -10.51 -0.69 -8.58
N LYS A 12 -11.83 -0.48 -8.47
CA LYS A 12 -12.43 0.85 -8.37
C LYS A 12 -12.85 1.09 -6.93
N SER A 13 -12.25 2.10 -6.30
CA SER A 13 -12.58 2.49 -4.93
C SER A 13 -12.21 3.94 -4.69
N GLY A 14 -13.21 4.82 -4.68
CA GLY A 14 -13.01 6.24 -4.37
C GLY A 14 -12.49 6.47 -2.95
N ILE A 15 -12.91 5.62 -2.00
CA ILE A 15 -12.42 5.65 -0.61
C ILE A 15 -10.91 5.37 -0.58
N LEU A 16 -10.47 4.26 -1.17
CA LEU A 16 -9.05 3.93 -1.19
C LEU A 16 -8.24 4.97 -1.96
N VAL A 17 -8.73 5.48 -3.09
CA VAL A 17 -8.01 6.55 -3.82
C VAL A 17 -7.77 7.77 -2.94
N SER A 18 -8.81 8.25 -2.24
CA SER A 18 -8.70 9.42 -1.37
C SER A 18 -7.79 9.15 -0.19
N SER A 19 -7.97 8.00 0.50
CA SER A 19 -7.16 7.60 1.65
C SER A 19 -5.68 7.42 1.30
N LEU A 20 -5.38 6.74 0.20
CA LEU A 20 -4.00 6.53 -0.26
C LEU A 20 -3.33 7.85 -0.67
N ARG A 21 -4.05 8.75 -1.34
CA ARG A 21 -3.52 10.09 -1.68
C ARG A 21 -3.22 10.91 -0.43
N LEU A 22 -4.11 10.85 0.56
CA LEU A 22 -3.92 11.52 1.84
C LEU A 22 -2.70 10.95 2.58
N MET A 23 -2.61 9.62 2.67
CA MET A 23 -1.46 8.93 3.25
C MET A 23 -0.17 9.19 2.48
N ASN A 24 -0.20 9.51 1.19
CA ASN A 24 0.99 9.88 0.41
C ASN A 24 1.41 11.35 0.56
N ASN A 25 0.54 12.22 1.09
CA ASN A 25 0.88 13.63 1.32
C ASN A 25 1.72 13.81 2.60
N SER A 26 3.02 14.08 2.44
CA SER A 26 3.96 14.25 3.56
C SER A 26 3.57 15.36 4.51
N GLN A 27 3.15 16.52 4.01
CA GLN A 27 2.74 17.65 4.85
C GLN A 27 1.56 17.29 5.73
N TRP A 28 0.55 16.61 5.18
CA TRP A 28 -0.61 16.19 5.95
C TRP A 28 -0.25 15.22 7.08
N ARG A 29 0.72 14.32 6.84
CA ARG A 29 1.20 13.35 7.84
C ARG A 29 1.95 14.01 8.98
N LEU A 30 2.76 15.05 8.70
CA LEU A 30 3.51 15.77 9.73
C LEU A 30 2.60 16.40 10.79
N ASP A 31 1.36 16.72 10.42
CA ASP A 31 0.36 17.33 11.31
C ASP A 31 -0.50 16.28 12.06
N LYS A 32 -0.10 15.00 12.11
CA LYS A 32 -0.89 13.92 12.75
C LYS A 32 -0.09 13.20 13.82
N ASN A 33 -0.80 12.67 14.81
CA ASN A 33 -0.20 11.77 15.79
C ASN A 33 0.10 10.41 15.14
N VAL A 34 1.30 9.87 15.42
CA VAL A 34 1.76 8.53 15.02
C VAL A 34 0.72 7.43 15.29
N GLN A 35 0.04 7.46 16.45
CA GLN A 35 -0.99 6.47 16.78
C GLN A 35 -2.20 6.55 15.84
N GLU A 36 -2.60 7.75 15.44
CA GLU A 36 -3.71 7.97 14.50
C GLU A 36 -3.34 7.54 13.09
N LEU A 37 -2.11 7.88 12.65
CA LEU A 37 -1.56 7.44 11.37
C LEU A 37 -1.48 5.92 11.28
N SER A 38 -0.97 5.27 12.33
CA SER A 38 -0.90 3.82 12.44
C SER A 38 -2.28 3.16 12.43
N LYS A 39 -3.28 3.74 13.12
CA LYS A 39 -4.67 3.24 13.11
C LYS A 39 -5.29 3.35 11.72
N LEU A 40 -5.20 4.52 11.09
CA LEU A 40 -5.72 4.75 9.75
C LEU A 40 -5.01 3.83 8.73
N GLY A 41 -3.70 3.72 8.85
CA GLY A 41 -2.88 2.85 8.03
C GLY A 41 -3.35 1.39 8.06
N ARG A 42 -3.58 0.84 9.26
CA ARG A 42 -4.15 -0.52 9.43
C ARG A 42 -5.53 -0.66 8.80
N GLN A 43 -6.40 0.33 8.95
CA GLN A 43 -7.73 0.31 8.33
C GLN A 43 -7.64 0.27 6.79
N ILE A 44 -6.76 1.08 6.19
CA ILE A 44 -6.55 1.09 4.74
C ILE A 44 -5.99 -0.27 4.28
N SER A 45 -4.97 -0.79 4.97
CA SER A 45 -4.40 -2.12 4.68
C SER A 45 -5.45 -3.22 4.72
N ASN A 46 -6.31 -3.23 5.74
CA ASN A 46 -7.39 -4.21 5.85
C ASN A 46 -8.39 -4.12 4.68
N ILE A 47 -8.75 -2.89 4.26
CA ILE A 47 -9.64 -2.70 3.11
C ILE A 47 -8.99 -3.23 1.82
N MET A 48 -7.70 -2.97 1.62
CA MET A 48 -6.97 -3.50 0.45
C MET A 48 -6.90 -5.04 0.47
N ALA A 49 -6.62 -5.64 1.63
CA ALA A 49 -6.56 -7.09 1.79
C ALA A 49 -7.88 -7.79 1.45
N MET A 50 -9.03 -7.19 1.81
CA MET A 50 -10.36 -7.72 1.43
C MET A 50 -10.57 -7.83 -0.08
N HIS A 51 -9.86 -7.04 -0.89
CA HIS A 51 -9.99 -7.10 -2.35
C HIS A 51 -9.11 -8.17 -3.01
N MET A 52 -8.06 -8.63 -2.33
CA MET A 52 -7.12 -9.65 -2.83
C MET A 52 -7.39 -11.03 -2.25
N VAL A 53 -8.02 -11.12 -1.06
CA VAL A 53 -8.23 -12.39 -0.34
C VAL A 53 -6.90 -13.10 -0.09
N SER A 54 -5.96 -12.38 0.53
CA SER A 54 -4.60 -12.86 0.80
C SER A 54 -4.14 -12.44 2.20
N ASP A 55 -3.33 -13.28 2.83
CA ASP A 55 -2.66 -13.03 4.11
C ASP A 55 -1.33 -12.24 3.93
N GLU A 56 -0.91 -12.06 2.69
CA GLU A 56 0.29 -11.32 2.31
C GLU A 56 0.12 -9.81 2.52
N LEU A 57 1.21 -9.06 2.30
CA LEU A 57 1.14 -7.61 2.34
C LEU A 57 0.56 -7.07 1.03
N ILE A 58 -0.48 -6.25 1.13
CA ILE A 58 -1.08 -5.57 -0.02
C ILE A 58 -0.65 -4.10 -0.06
N ILE A 59 -0.10 -3.67 -1.19
CA ILE A 59 0.32 -2.28 -1.46
C ILE A 59 -0.60 -1.66 -2.50
N GLY A 60 -1.17 -0.50 -2.17
CA GLY A 60 -2.08 0.22 -3.06
C GLY A 60 -1.45 1.47 -3.68
N VAL A 61 -1.58 1.60 -5.00
CA VAL A 61 -1.20 2.80 -5.76
C VAL A 61 -2.44 3.45 -6.35
N PRO A 62 -2.79 4.68 -5.92
CA PRO A 62 -3.94 5.38 -6.48
C PRO A 62 -3.66 5.78 -7.93
N GLN A 63 -4.56 5.41 -8.82
CA GLN A 63 -4.53 5.75 -10.24
C GLN A 63 -5.57 6.83 -10.59
N ARG A 64 -5.78 7.07 -11.89
CA ARG A 64 -6.81 7.98 -12.40
C ARG A 64 -8.20 7.33 -12.25
N ARG A 65 -9.26 8.13 -12.42
CA ARG A 65 -10.67 7.65 -12.51
C ARG A 65 -11.10 6.73 -11.35
N GLN A 66 -10.67 7.05 -10.13
CA GLN A 66 -11.00 6.30 -8.91
C GLN A 66 -10.48 4.84 -8.89
N GLN A 67 -9.47 4.54 -9.70
CA GLN A 67 -8.85 3.23 -9.72
C GLN A 67 -7.70 3.15 -8.72
N VAL A 68 -7.50 1.96 -8.15
CA VAL A 68 -6.34 1.63 -7.33
C VAL A 68 -5.73 0.36 -7.90
N LEU A 69 -4.43 0.38 -8.15
CA LEU A 69 -3.66 -0.81 -8.45
C LEU A 69 -3.16 -1.39 -7.12
N LEU A 70 -3.53 -2.64 -6.85
CA LEU A 70 -3.08 -3.38 -5.69
C LEU A 70 -1.99 -4.36 -6.11
N PHE A 71 -0.91 -4.41 -5.35
CA PHE A 71 0.15 -5.40 -5.46
C PHE A 71 0.16 -6.27 -4.21
N GLU A 72 0.09 -7.57 -4.41
CA GLU A 72 0.35 -8.56 -3.37
C GLU A 72 1.84 -8.87 -3.35
N VAL A 73 2.46 -8.72 -2.19
CA VAL A 73 3.90 -8.99 -1.99
C VAL A 73 4.12 -9.75 -0.70
N PRO A 74 5.20 -10.55 -0.60
CA PRO A 74 5.45 -11.31 0.59
C PRO A 74 5.52 -10.41 1.84
N ARG A 75 4.88 -10.86 2.91
CA ARG A 75 5.00 -10.26 4.23
C ARG A 75 6.26 -10.84 4.91
N TYR A 76 7.24 -9.97 5.15
CA TYR A 76 8.43 -10.31 5.93
C TYR A 76 8.31 -9.55 7.27
N ASP A 77 8.29 -10.27 8.40
CA ASP A 77 8.08 -9.80 9.79
C ASP A 77 6.64 -9.41 10.20
N GLU A 78 6.43 -9.21 11.52
CA GLU A 78 5.24 -8.55 12.10
C GLU A 78 5.25 -7.05 11.76
N GLU A 79 5.22 -6.73 10.47
CA GLU A 79 5.20 -5.35 10.01
C GLU A 79 3.87 -4.69 10.35
N GLU A 80 3.83 -4.05 11.53
CA GLU A 80 2.74 -3.16 11.89
C GLU A 80 2.86 -1.85 11.11
N GLY A 81 1.76 -1.35 10.53
CA GLY A 81 1.69 -0.02 9.93
C GLY A 81 1.32 -0.04 8.45
N PHE A 82 1.45 1.13 7.82
CA PHE A 82 1.10 1.32 6.42
C PHE A 82 2.35 1.57 5.59
N HIS A 83 2.34 1.05 4.37
CA HIS A 83 3.47 1.10 3.46
C HIS A 83 3.10 1.90 2.22
N ILE A 84 4.01 2.76 1.79
CA ILE A 84 3.95 3.42 0.49
C ILE A 84 4.90 2.76 -0.48
N LEU A 85 4.47 2.73 -1.74
CA LEU A 85 5.36 2.36 -2.82
C LEU A 85 6.40 3.47 -3.02
N ASN A 86 7.67 3.10 -2.92
CA ASN A 86 8.79 4.00 -3.21
C ASN A 86 9.29 3.79 -4.65
N GLN A 87 9.52 2.54 -5.05
CA GLN A 87 10.07 2.22 -6.37
C GLN A 87 9.50 0.91 -6.94
N ILE A 88 9.36 0.85 -8.27
CA ILE A 88 9.07 -0.37 -9.02
C ILE A 88 10.31 -0.67 -9.89
N SER A 89 10.71 -1.92 -9.95
CA SER A 89 11.75 -2.43 -10.84
C SER A 89 11.23 -3.66 -11.56
N GLU A 90 11.55 -3.79 -12.83
CA GLU A 90 11.23 -4.95 -13.65
C GLU A 90 12.52 -5.66 -14.05
N SER A 91 12.54 -6.98 -14.00
CA SER A 91 13.64 -7.82 -14.47
C SER A 91 13.09 -9.01 -15.26
N THR A 92 13.99 -9.81 -15.83
CA THR A 92 13.62 -11.08 -16.48
C THR A 92 12.95 -12.08 -15.52
N GLU A 93 13.12 -11.90 -14.21
CA GLU A 93 12.56 -12.74 -13.15
C GLU A 93 11.19 -12.23 -12.66
N GLY A 94 10.76 -11.05 -13.09
CA GLY A 94 9.45 -10.47 -12.78
C GLY A 94 9.51 -9.04 -12.23
N TYR A 95 8.40 -8.64 -11.59
CA TYR A 95 8.27 -7.31 -10.99
C TYR A 95 8.68 -7.32 -9.52
N PHE A 96 9.41 -6.29 -9.12
CA PHE A 96 9.84 -6.06 -7.75
C PHE A 96 9.43 -4.67 -7.31
N ILE A 97 8.97 -4.56 -6.07
CA ILE A 97 8.64 -3.27 -5.47
C ILE A 97 9.46 -3.02 -4.22
N ARG A 98 9.82 -1.76 -4.02
CA ARG A 98 10.41 -1.25 -2.80
C ARG A 98 9.37 -0.40 -2.08
N THR A 99 9.11 -0.73 -0.82
CA THR A 99 8.18 -0.01 0.03
C THR A 99 8.92 0.81 1.10
N GLU A 100 8.24 1.84 1.58
CA GLU A 100 8.65 2.62 2.75
C GLU A 100 7.51 2.59 3.77
N LYS A 101 7.87 2.36 5.04
CA LYS A 101 6.92 2.36 6.14
C LYS A 101 6.61 3.80 6.54
N ILE A 102 5.33 4.12 6.64
CA ILE A 102 4.88 5.36 7.27
C ILE A 102 4.74 5.10 8.77
N ALA A 103 5.48 5.86 9.58
CA ALA A 103 5.38 5.92 11.03
C ALA A 103 4.13 6.70 11.47
#